data_AF-A0A7U4LPI3-F1
#
_entry.id   AF-A0A7U4LPI3-F1
#
_cell.length_a   1.000
_cell.length_b   1.000
_cell.length_c   1.000
_cell.angle_alpha   90.00
_cell.angle_beta   90.00
_cell.angle_gamma   90.00
#
_symmetry.space_group_name_H-M   'P 1'
#
loop_
_entity.id
_entity.type
_entity.pdbx_description
1 polymer ?
#
loop_
_entity_poly.entity_id
_entity_poly.type
_entity_poly.pdbx_seq_one_letter_code
_entity_poly.pdbx_strand_id
1 'polypeptide(L)'
;MSKLTKGLEEVLSDTIYLRNNKDDVIKAIKELDISPSEEFVQFYTTYAGPFWEEALGIELMDIIQDNNNILKSTNICRDEHGFNKEYLVLTEMSANEVIVLDSQTDKVYRVNFQGGDELLKNGELQEEWSSFNDFLKEYFDC
;
A
#
# COMPACT_ATOMS: atom_id res chain seq x y z
N MET A 1 -11.73 5.76 -18.51
CA MET A 1 -12.09 6.52 -17.29
C MET A 1 -11.18 6.03 -16.19
N SER A 2 -10.75 6.91 -15.28
CA SER A 2 -9.93 6.51 -14.12
C SER A 2 -10.72 5.52 -13.25
N LYS A 3 -10.05 4.51 -12.70
CA LYS A 3 -10.60 3.57 -11.72
C LYS A 3 -10.36 4.01 -10.27
N LEU A 4 -9.49 5.01 -10.08
CA LEU A 4 -9.20 5.60 -8.79
C LEU A 4 -10.39 6.40 -8.25
N THR A 5 -10.42 6.60 -6.93
CA THR A 5 -11.41 7.47 -6.30
C THR A 5 -11.41 8.89 -6.90
N LYS A 6 -12.57 9.54 -6.83
CA LYS A 6 -12.73 10.94 -7.27
C LYS A 6 -11.97 11.86 -6.31
N GLY A 7 -11.63 13.07 -6.75
CA GLY A 7 -10.91 14.06 -5.94
C GLY A 7 -9.41 13.78 -5.80
N LEU A 8 -8.95 12.53 -5.91
CA LEU A 8 -7.53 12.18 -5.80
C LEU A 8 -6.63 12.93 -6.80
N GLU A 9 -7.10 13.16 -8.02
CA GLU A 9 -6.36 13.93 -9.04
C GLU A 9 -6.22 15.42 -8.68
N GLU A 10 -7.15 15.96 -7.89
CA GLU A 10 -7.09 17.33 -7.39
C GLU A 10 -6.10 17.42 -6.23
N VAL A 11 -6.16 16.46 -5.30
CA VAL A 11 -5.23 16.35 -4.16
C VAL A 11 -3.78 16.17 -4.63
N LEU A 12 -3.56 15.30 -5.61
CA LEU A 12 -2.23 15.00 -6.17
C LEU A 12 -1.98 15.72 -7.50
N SER A 13 -2.50 16.94 -7.64
CA SER A 13 -2.43 17.73 -8.89
C SER A 13 -1.04 18.31 -9.19
N ASP A 14 -0.16 18.41 -8.19
CA ASP A 14 1.20 18.90 -8.41
C ASP A 14 2.02 17.88 -9.22
N THR A 15 2.72 18.40 -10.23
CA THR A 15 3.63 17.63 -11.08
C THR A 15 4.71 16.86 -10.33
N ILE A 16 5.08 17.27 -9.11
CA ILE A 16 6.03 16.52 -8.27
C ILE A 16 5.53 15.09 -7.97
N TYR A 17 4.22 14.88 -7.93
CA TYR A 17 3.63 13.58 -7.68
C TYR A 17 3.49 12.74 -8.94
N LEU A 18 3.80 13.25 -10.13
CA LEU A 18 3.61 12.47 -11.36
C LEU A 18 4.76 11.48 -11.59
N ARG A 19 4.40 10.22 -11.84
CA ARG A 19 5.38 9.16 -12.07
C ARG A 19 5.96 9.15 -13.48
N ASN A 20 7.28 9.13 -13.55
CA ASN A 20 8.05 9.06 -14.80
C ASN A 20 8.64 7.67 -15.13
N ASN A 21 8.65 6.74 -14.17
CA ASN A 21 9.27 5.41 -14.30
C ASN A 21 8.26 4.25 -14.07
N LYS A 22 7.20 4.23 -14.87
CA LYS A 22 6.10 3.26 -14.73
C LYS A 22 6.53 1.81 -14.91
N ASP A 23 7.50 1.56 -15.79
CA ASP A 23 7.99 0.20 -16.06
C ASP A 23 8.68 -0.43 -14.83
N ASP A 24 9.34 0.39 -14.00
CA ASP A 24 9.98 -0.07 -12.76
C ASP A 24 8.93 -0.51 -11.73
N VAL A 25 7.79 0.17 -11.68
CA VAL A 25 6.64 -0.22 -10.84
C VAL A 25 6.10 -1.57 -11.27
N ILE A 26 5.88 -1.76 -12.57
CA ILE A 26 5.42 -3.05 -13.10
C ILE A 26 6.45 -4.15 -12.83
N LYS A 27 7.74 -3.85 -12.90
CA LYS A 27 8.80 -4.79 -12.56
C LYS A 27 8.76 -5.16 -11.07
N ALA A 28 8.59 -4.21 -10.16
CA ALA A 28 8.48 -4.46 -8.73
C ALA A 28 7.25 -5.32 -8.37
N ILE A 29 6.09 -5.05 -8.99
CA ILE A 29 4.88 -5.87 -8.82
C ILE A 29 5.14 -7.33 -9.25
N LYS A 30 5.84 -7.53 -10.37
CA LYS A 30 6.22 -8.87 -10.84
C LYS A 30 7.23 -9.54 -9.92
N GLU A 31 8.19 -8.79 -9.40
CA GLU A 31 9.20 -9.29 -8.47
C GLU A 31 8.58 -9.76 -7.14
N LEU A 32 7.53 -9.07 -6.69
CA LEU A 32 6.76 -9.45 -5.50
C LEU A 32 5.87 -10.69 -5.69
N ASP A 33 5.72 -11.22 -6.92
CA ASP A 33 4.83 -12.34 -7.29
C ASP A 33 3.37 -12.15 -6.81
N ILE A 34 2.84 -10.94 -6.99
CA ILE A 34 1.48 -10.55 -6.59
C ILE A 34 0.57 -10.27 -7.80
N SER A 35 -0.73 -10.16 -7.56
CA SER A 35 -1.72 -9.80 -8.59
C SER A 35 -2.72 -8.77 -8.05
N PRO A 36 -2.27 -7.53 -7.76
CA PRO A 36 -3.10 -6.51 -7.12
C PRO A 36 -4.18 -5.98 -8.07
N SER A 37 -5.15 -5.22 -7.53
CA SER A 37 -6.21 -4.58 -8.30
C SER A 37 -5.67 -3.62 -9.37
N GLU A 38 -6.49 -3.37 -10.39
CA GLU A 38 -6.14 -2.39 -11.43
C GLU A 38 -6.01 -0.97 -10.86
N GLU A 39 -6.77 -0.68 -9.81
CA GLU A 39 -6.72 0.55 -9.01
C GLU A 39 -5.34 0.73 -8.37
N PHE A 40 -4.82 -0.31 -7.71
CA PHE A 40 -3.46 -0.28 -7.15
C PHE A 40 -2.40 -0.04 -8.23
N VAL A 41 -2.48 -0.78 -9.33
CA VAL A 41 -1.56 -0.61 -10.46
C VAL A 41 -1.67 0.80 -11.03
N GLN A 42 -2.89 1.32 -11.22
CA GLN A 42 -3.10 2.65 -11.75
C GLN A 42 -2.54 3.72 -10.80
N PHE A 43 -2.76 3.62 -9.49
CA PHE A 43 -2.25 4.57 -8.51
C PHE A 43 -0.74 4.65 -8.57
N TYR A 44 -0.05 3.52 -8.37
CA TYR A 44 1.40 3.50 -8.35
C TYR A 44 2.04 3.67 -9.73
N THR A 45 1.32 3.53 -10.85
CA THR A 45 1.86 3.92 -12.17
C THR A 45 1.54 5.36 -12.57
N THR A 46 0.68 6.04 -11.82
CA THR A 46 0.30 7.44 -12.06
C THR A 46 1.07 8.37 -11.13
N TYR A 47 1.08 8.05 -9.84
CA TYR A 47 1.65 8.89 -8.81
C TYR A 47 2.94 8.30 -8.25
N ALA A 48 3.90 9.16 -7.90
CA ALA A 48 5.13 8.84 -7.19
C ALA A 48 5.05 9.45 -5.79
N GLY A 49 5.24 8.59 -4.78
CA GLY A 49 5.31 8.98 -3.37
C GLY A 49 6.77 9.10 -2.90
N PRO A 50 7.02 8.96 -1.59
CA PRO A 50 6.04 8.67 -0.53
C PRO A 50 5.05 9.82 -0.29
N PHE A 51 3.95 9.52 0.40
CA PHE A 51 2.95 10.50 0.82
C PHE A 51 2.89 10.50 2.34
N TRP A 52 3.02 11.68 2.96
CA TRP A 52 2.91 11.84 4.41
C TRP A 52 1.55 12.45 4.75
N GLU A 53 0.83 11.83 5.68
CA GLU A 53 -0.43 12.36 6.20
C GLU A 53 -0.28 12.67 7.70
N GLU A 54 -0.18 13.97 8.02
CA GLU A 54 0.07 14.46 9.38
C GLU A 54 -1.01 14.03 10.36
N ALA A 55 -2.29 14.01 9.93
CA ALA A 55 -3.40 13.70 10.81
C ALA A 55 -3.40 12.23 11.25
N LEU A 56 -2.93 11.33 10.38
CA LEU A 56 -2.89 9.89 10.64
C LEU A 56 -1.55 9.43 11.22
N GLY A 57 -0.50 10.25 11.10
CA GLY A 57 0.85 9.93 11.60
C GLY A 57 1.46 8.71 10.91
N ILE A 58 1.08 8.48 9.64
CA ILE A 58 1.53 7.36 8.81
C ILE A 58 1.98 7.85 7.43
N GLU A 59 3.08 7.27 6.95
CA GLU A 59 3.59 7.49 5.60
C GLU A 59 3.09 6.38 4.68
N LEU A 60 2.34 6.72 3.63
CA LEU A 60 2.06 5.81 2.53
C LEU A 60 3.30 5.74 1.63
N MET A 61 3.98 4.60 1.66
CA MET A 61 5.25 4.42 0.97
C MET A 61 5.07 4.41 -0.54
N ASP A 62 6.13 4.80 -1.26
CA ASP A 62 6.25 4.45 -2.67
C ASP A 62 6.48 2.95 -2.85
N ILE A 63 6.20 2.42 -4.04
CA ILE A 63 6.51 1.02 -4.35
C ILE A 63 8.00 0.75 -4.62
N ILE A 64 8.73 1.73 -5.17
CA ILE A 64 10.13 1.57 -5.60
C ILE A 64 11.06 2.71 -5.19
N GLN A 65 10.53 3.93 -4.99
CA GLN A 65 11.33 5.07 -4.57
C GLN A 65 11.80 4.90 -3.12
N ASP A 66 12.84 5.63 -2.74
CA ASP A 66 13.39 5.66 -1.39
C ASP A 66 13.94 4.34 -0.81
N ASN A 67 14.57 4.49 0.35
CA ASN A 67 15.18 3.39 1.07
C ASN A 67 14.13 2.51 1.75
N ASN A 68 13.05 3.11 2.24
CA ASN A 68 11.91 2.41 2.82
C ASN A 68 10.77 2.45 1.80
N ASN A 69 10.37 1.28 1.28
CA ASN A 69 9.39 1.18 0.20
C ASN A 69 8.65 -0.14 0.24
N ILE A 70 7.51 -0.21 -0.45
CA ILE A 70 6.63 -1.39 -0.40
C ILE A 70 7.39 -2.66 -0.78
N LEU A 71 8.22 -2.62 -1.83
CA LEU A 71 9.00 -3.79 -2.26
C LEU A 71 9.88 -4.34 -1.13
N LYS A 72 10.68 -3.48 -0.50
CA LYS A 72 11.61 -3.87 0.57
C LYS A 72 10.86 -4.26 1.84
N SER A 73 9.93 -3.44 2.30
CA SER A 73 9.18 -3.65 3.54
C SER A 73 8.31 -4.90 3.47
N THR A 74 7.72 -5.19 2.31
CA THR A 74 6.98 -6.43 2.07
C THR A 74 7.90 -7.65 2.16
N ASN A 75 9.07 -7.61 1.53
CA ASN A 75 10.03 -8.72 1.63
C ASN A 75 10.53 -8.93 3.07
N ILE A 76 10.81 -7.85 3.81
CA ILE A 76 11.15 -7.93 5.24
C ILE A 76 10.03 -8.61 6.03
N CYS A 77 8.76 -8.23 5.84
CA CYS A 77 7.65 -8.85 6.56
C CYS A 77 7.41 -10.31 6.17
N ARG A 78 7.70 -10.69 4.92
CA ARG A 78 7.67 -12.10 4.50
C ARG A 78 8.79 -12.90 5.17
N ASP A 79 10.02 -12.38 5.14
CA ASP A 79 11.20 -13.10 5.60
C ASP A 79 11.29 -13.17 7.14
N GLU A 80 10.98 -12.07 7.83
CA GLU A 80 11.15 -11.94 9.28
C GLU A 80 9.89 -12.24 10.08
N HIS A 81 8.70 -11.98 9.51
CA HIS A 81 7.41 -12.11 10.20
C HIS A 81 6.50 -13.21 9.62
N GLY A 82 6.90 -13.83 8.49
CA GLY A 82 6.20 -14.94 7.88
C GLY A 82 4.88 -14.54 7.20
N PHE A 83 4.76 -13.30 6.72
CA PHE A 83 3.58 -12.87 5.97
C PHE A 83 3.42 -13.71 4.71
N ASN A 84 2.17 -14.08 4.39
CA ASN A 84 1.88 -14.78 3.15
C ASN A 84 2.19 -13.88 1.92
N LYS A 85 2.42 -14.52 0.78
CA LYS A 85 2.88 -13.84 -0.43
C LYS A 85 1.87 -12.84 -1.00
N GLU A 86 0.57 -13.01 -0.74
CA GLU A 86 -0.46 -12.11 -1.22
C GLU A 86 -0.45 -10.73 -0.56
N TYR A 87 0.17 -10.61 0.62
CA TYR A 87 0.17 -9.39 1.39
C TYR A 87 1.24 -8.40 0.94
N LEU A 88 0.88 -7.12 0.96
CA LEU A 88 1.72 -5.97 0.64
C LEU A 88 1.72 -4.97 1.79
N VAL A 89 2.89 -4.56 2.25
CA VAL A 89 3.03 -3.56 3.32
C VAL A 89 3.03 -2.18 2.69
N LEU A 90 1.96 -1.41 2.91
CA LEU A 90 1.72 -0.11 2.26
C LEU A 90 2.39 1.06 2.98
N THR A 91 2.53 0.99 4.31
CA THR A 91 3.06 2.11 5.10
C THR A 91 4.37 1.77 5.79
N GLU A 92 5.13 2.80 6.15
CA GLU A 92 6.20 2.65 7.12
C GLU A 92 5.63 2.13 8.45
N MET A 93 6.45 1.38 9.20
CA MET A 93 6.08 0.94 10.54
C MET A 93 6.02 2.14 11.48
N SER A 94 4.84 2.41 12.01
CA SER A 94 4.59 3.50 12.97
C SER A 94 3.88 2.92 14.19
N ALA A 95 4.37 3.23 15.39
CA ALA A 95 3.82 2.73 16.65
C ALA A 95 3.62 1.18 16.72
N ASN A 96 4.53 0.42 16.10
CA ASN A 96 4.43 -1.05 15.94
C ASN A 96 3.21 -1.51 15.12
N GLU A 97 2.74 -0.68 14.20
CA GLU A 97 1.67 -1.00 13.26
C GLU A 97 2.09 -0.72 11.81
N VAL A 98 1.50 -1.47 10.88
CA VAL A 98 1.60 -1.25 9.44
C VAL A 98 0.22 -1.42 8.80
N ILE A 99 0.00 -0.73 7.67
CA ILE A 99 -1.15 -0.97 6.81
C ILE A 99 -0.76 -1.99 5.74
N VAL A 100 -1.60 -3.02 5.57
CA VAL A 100 -1.33 -4.16 4.70
C VAL A 100 -2.47 -4.37 3.73
N LEU A 101 -2.17 -4.53 2.43
CA LEU A 101 -3.13 -4.88 1.38
C LEU A 101 -3.03 -6.38 1.07
N ASP A 102 -4.16 -7.06 1.02
CA ASP A 102 -4.28 -8.37 0.38
C ASP A 102 -4.50 -8.18 -1.12
N SER A 103 -3.48 -8.53 -1.92
CA SER A 103 -3.54 -8.38 -3.37
C SER A 103 -4.58 -9.30 -4.06
N GLN A 104 -5.07 -10.36 -3.40
CA GLN A 104 -6.09 -11.24 -3.99
C GLN A 104 -7.52 -10.73 -3.77
N THR A 105 -7.78 -10.12 -2.60
CA THR A 105 -9.13 -9.68 -2.21
C THR A 105 -9.32 -8.17 -2.27
N ASP A 106 -8.23 -7.42 -2.46
CA ASP A 106 -8.13 -5.96 -2.39
C ASP A 106 -8.41 -5.36 -0.99
N LYS A 107 -8.66 -6.19 0.01
CA LYS A 107 -8.90 -5.76 1.39
C LYS A 107 -7.64 -5.17 2.03
N VAL A 108 -7.83 -4.16 2.88
CA VAL A 108 -6.75 -3.49 3.58
C VAL A 108 -6.93 -3.62 5.09
N TYR A 109 -5.84 -3.95 5.77
CA TYR A 109 -5.78 -4.29 7.18
C TYR A 109 -4.83 -3.34 7.90
N ARG A 110 -5.20 -2.91 9.11
CA ARG A 110 -4.23 -2.36 10.07
C ARG A 110 -3.72 -3.49 10.95
N VAL A 111 -2.40 -3.67 10.92
CA VAL A 111 -1.73 -4.82 11.53
C VAL A 111 -0.79 -4.30 12.60
N ASN A 112 -1.09 -4.58 13.86
CA ASN A 112 -0.15 -4.39 14.96
C ASN A 112 0.70 -5.65 15.17
N PHE A 113 1.96 -5.48 15.55
CA PHE A 113 2.87 -6.58 15.87
C PHE A 113 2.73 -7.06 17.34
N GLN A 114 1.55 -6.89 17.94
CA GLN A 114 1.21 -7.40 19.27
C GLN A 114 0.18 -8.54 19.21
N GLY A 115 0.08 -9.22 18.06
CA GLY A 115 -0.84 -10.32 17.79
C GLY A 115 -1.73 -10.10 16.56
N GLY A 116 -1.82 -8.87 16.04
CA GLY A 116 -2.53 -8.58 14.79
C GLY A 116 -1.88 -9.27 13.59
N ASP A 117 -0.55 -9.38 13.58
CA ASP A 117 0.24 -10.11 12.59
C ASP A 117 -0.05 -11.62 12.58
N GLU A 118 -0.24 -12.23 13.75
CA GLU A 118 -0.66 -13.64 13.84
C GLU A 118 -2.10 -13.83 13.34
N LEU A 119 -3.02 -12.93 13.69
CA LEU A 119 -4.38 -12.95 13.17
C LEU A 119 -4.43 -12.79 11.65
N LEU A 120 -3.58 -11.91 11.09
CA LEU A 120 -3.47 -11.72 9.64
C LEU A 120 -3.03 -13.02 8.97
N LYS A 121 -1.95 -13.66 9.47
CA LYS A 121 -1.44 -14.92 8.91
C LYS A 121 -2.45 -16.06 8.96
N ASN A 122 -3.29 -16.10 9.99
CA ASN A 122 -4.34 -17.10 10.14
C ASN A 122 -5.63 -16.77 9.35
N GLY A 123 -5.70 -15.60 8.70
CA GLY A 123 -6.90 -15.14 8.00
C GLY A 123 -8.06 -14.77 8.94
N GLU A 124 -7.74 -14.44 10.20
CA GLU A 124 -8.70 -14.13 11.26
C GLU A 124 -8.79 -12.62 11.53
N LEU A 125 -7.83 -11.83 11.04
CA LEU A 125 -7.86 -10.38 11.18
C LEU A 125 -8.98 -9.80 10.30
N GLN A 126 -9.81 -8.94 10.90
CA GLN A 126 -10.84 -8.22 10.18
C GLN A 126 -10.22 -7.07 9.38
N GLU A 127 -10.66 -6.88 8.13
CA GLU A 127 -10.26 -5.71 7.34
C GLU A 127 -10.75 -4.40 7.97
N GLU A 128 -9.95 -3.33 7.80
CA GLU A 128 -10.34 -1.97 8.16
C GLU A 128 -10.97 -1.26 6.95
N TRP A 129 -10.45 -1.52 5.74
CA TRP A 129 -11.04 -1.06 4.49
C TRP A 129 -11.36 -2.22 3.55
N SER A 130 -12.53 -2.14 2.91
CA SER A 130 -13.02 -3.16 1.97
C SER A 130 -12.28 -3.21 0.63
N SER A 131 -11.53 -2.16 0.30
CA SER A 131 -10.75 -2.06 -0.94
C SER A 131 -9.57 -1.10 -0.78
N PHE A 132 -8.59 -1.19 -1.68
CA PHE A 132 -7.49 -0.22 -1.75
C PHE A 132 -8.01 1.20 -2.01
N ASN A 133 -9.05 1.33 -2.84
CA ASN A 133 -9.68 2.62 -3.11
C ASN A 133 -10.38 3.22 -1.88
N ASP A 134 -10.99 2.40 -1.02
CA ASP A 134 -11.61 2.89 0.20
C ASP A 134 -10.56 3.39 1.20
N PHE A 135 -9.41 2.71 1.28
CA PHE A 135 -8.25 3.22 1.99
C PHE A 135 -7.77 4.57 1.43
N LEU A 136 -7.61 4.69 0.10
CA LEU A 136 -7.17 5.96 -0.52
C LEU A 136 -8.13 7.13 -0.25
N LYS A 137 -9.45 6.89 -0.26
CA LYS A 137 -10.45 7.91 0.06
C LYS A 137 -10.26 8.48 1.45
N GLU A 138 -10.09 7.61 2.44
CA GLU A 138 -9.90 8.03 3.82
C GLU A 138 -8.53 8.67 4.03
N TYR A 139 -7.48 8.10 3.43
CA TYR A 139 -6.11 8.60 3.54
C TYR A 139 -5.95 10.00 2.97
N PHE A 140 -6.53 10.27 1.79
CA PHE A 140 -6.40 11.56 1.08
C PHE A 140 -7.62 12.49 1.28
N ASP A 141 -8.60 12.10 2.10
CA ASP A 141 -9.87 12.81 2.33
C ASP A 141 -10.57 13.26 1.03
N CYS A 142 -10.87 12.29 0.14
CA CYS A 142 -11.39 12.55 -1.22
C CYS A 142 -12.57 11.68 -1.68
#